data_AF-A0A0S8G3E6-F1
#
_entry.id   AF-A0A0S8G3E6-F1
#
_cell.length_a   1.000
_cell.length_b   1.000
_cell.length_c   1.000
_cell.angle_alpha   90.00
_cell.angle_beta   90.00
_cell.angle_gamma   90.00
#
_symmetry.space_group_name_H-M   'P 1'
#
loop_
_entity.id
_entity.type
_entity.pdbx_description
1 polymer ?
#
loop_
_entity_poly.entity_id
_entity_poly.type
_entity_poly.pdbx_seq_one_letter_code
_entity_poly.pdbx_strand_id
1 'polypeptide(L)'
;MASVGAEVAVGLASADYSAPQKPWADRGQPGDLARSHVEEAASRRHEYTVTMGGTVDGRSCRSPFGVFEGWQQTWESNRAVRIENVGTTDVVNPWLSNGRNDFRTIEEVAHFSIEPGMSDREKALALWFQEITHRYHWHGDNSQLGDPVRVYNVYGHNTCGNDSICMAGLWEHVGLKVTPAHPQGHCISQAYFGGRWNLLDGDMHTFYLLRDNHTIADEQDLVHDHDLVKSTHTHGILHPLSRQHDEMEASLFTFEGEPQGTRSCAGLFTMDMTLRPGEALVYRWGHADPVKCHGEEPPRVPDTICNGLWEYRPNLSGDVWRRGTEGAESVLVTADGLTAEAGQTGTIVWKMASPYVFVGGRLEADGPGAQFALSWDGKEWQRVGTDLDEHFPIKGPARHEYYLKCTLPDGARLEALGIVNDVQMAPAAMPAMVLGENGFVYTDDTEGEREVRITHHWVERSTTRPPEAPAASLFPRDGGTSDGTDFAFQW
;
A
#
# COMPACT_ATOMS: atom_id res chain seq x y z
N MET A 1 5.30 -42.60 -33.20
CA MET A 1 5.31 -41.16 -32.85
C MET A 1 4.01 -40.90 -32.12
N ALA A 2 4.05 -40.95 -30.80
CA ALA A 2 2.88 -40.74 -29.95
C ALA A 2 2.75 -39.23 -29.68
N SER A 3 1.59 -38.66 -30.04
CA SER A 3 1.20 -37.32 -29.62
C SER A 3 0.74 -37.39 -28.17
N VAL A 4 1.48 -36.75 -27.27
CA VAL A 4 1.04 -36.51 -25.90
C VAL A 4 0.14 -35.28 -25.94
N GLY A 5 -1.15 -35.48 -25.69
CA GLY A 5 -2.11 -34.40 -25.50
C GLY A 5 -1.88 -33.76 -24.13
N ALA A 6 -1.78 -32.44 -24.11
CA ALA A 6 -1.89 -31.66 -22.89
C ALA A 6 -3.38 -31.63 -22.51
N GLU A 7 -3.77 -32.42 -21.51
CA GLU A 7 -5.04 -32.23 -20.82
C GLU A 7 -4.94 -30.91 -20.04
N VAL A 8 -5.69 -29.91 -20.50
CA VAL A 8 -5.95 -28.69 -19.75
C VAL A 8 -6.86 -29.10 -18.59
N ALA A 9 -6.30 -29.18 -17.39
CA ALA A 9 -7.08 -29.26 -16.17
C ALA A 9 -8.02 -28.05 -16.15
N VAL A 10 -9.32 -28.30 -16.12
CA VAL A 10 -10.34 -27.27 -15.98
C VAL A 10 -10.28 -26.80 -14.53
N GLY A 11 -9.36 -25.87 -14.25
CA GLY A 11 -9.34 -25.15 -12.99
C GLY A 11 -10.58 -24.27 -12.85
N LEU A 12 -11.02 -24.03 -11.62
CA LEU A 12 -11.95 -22.94 -11.31
C LEU A 12 -11.47 -21.68 -12.02
N ALA A 13 -12.34 -21.09 -12.86
CA ALA A 13 -12.04 -19.81 -13.49
C ALA A 13 -11.69 -18.81 -12.38
N SER A 14 -10.52 -18.15 -12.48
CA SER A 14 -10.19 -17.08 -11.55
C SER A 14 -11.35 -16.09 -11.54
N ALA A 15 -11.87 -15.73 -10.37
CA ALA A 15 -12.77 -14.60 -10.24
C ALA A 15 -12.18 -13.41 -11.03
N ASP A 16 -13.02 -12.62 -11.70
CA ASP A 16 -12.56 -11.47 -12.47
C ASP A 16 -11.97 -10.41 -11.52
N TYR A 17 -10.71 -10.59 -11.16
CA TYR A 17 -9.95 -9.70 -10.29
C TYR A 17 -9.74 -8.32 -10.94
N SER A 18 -9.95 -8.23 -12.25
CA SER A 18 -9.92 -6.98 -13.00
C SER A 18 -11.24 -6.20 -12.96
N ALA A 19 -12.30 -6.81 -12.42
CA ALA A 19 -13.59 -6.14 -12.23
C ALA A 19 -13.39 -4.84 -11.44
N PRO A 20 -13.90 -3.71 -11.97
CA PRO A 20 -13.68 -2.41 -11.36
C PRO A 20 -14.29 -2.37 -9.96
N GLN A 21 -13.55 -1.80 -9.01
CA GLN A 21 -13.97 -1.62 -7.62
C GLN A 21 -14.52 -0.22 -7.38
N LYS A 22 -15.17 -0.01 -6.23
CA LYS A 22 -15.58 1.35 -5.84
C LYS A 22 -14.32 2.21 -5.57
N PRO A 23 -14.38 3.52 -5.84
CA PRO A 23 -15.50 4.23 -6.49
C PRO A 23 -15.44 4.14 -8.03
N TRP A 24 -14.41 3.52 -8.61
CA TRP A 24 -14.13 3.56 -10.06
C TRP A 24 -15.14 2.81 -10.91
N ALA A 25 -15.79 1.79 -10.36
CA ALA A 25 -16.88 1.04 -10.99
C ALA A 25 -18.04 1.95 -11.45
N ASP A 26 -18.31 3.01 -10.69
CA ASP A 26 -19.43 3.93 -10.97
C ASP A 26 -19.02 5.10 -11.85
N ARG A 27 -17.72 5.26 -12.12
CA ARG A 27 -17.16 6.44 -12.79
C ARG A 27 -16.68 6.16 -14.21
N GLY A 28 -17.13 5.04 -14.80
CA GLY A 28 -16.94 4.73 -16.22
C GLY A 28 -17.65 5.75 -17.13
N GLN A 29 -17.09 6.00 -18.30
CA GLN A 29 -17.70 6.84 -19.33
C GLN A 29 -17.84 6.08 -20.65
N PRO A 30 -18.85 6.40 -21.49
CA PRO A 30 -18.91 5.89 -22.85
C PRO A 30 -17.62 6.21 -23.61
N GLY A 31 -17.00 5.18 -24.20
CA GLY A 31 -15.73 5.31 -24.92
C GLY A 31 -14.49 5.01 -24.08
N ASP A 32 -14.62 4.68 -22.79
CA ASP A 32 -13.56 4.06 -22.00
C ASP A 32 -13.17 2.70 -22.63
N LEU A 33 -11.87 2.48 -22.83
CA LEU A 33 -11.36 1.27 -23.48
C LEU A 33 -10.57 0.43 -22.48
N ALA A 34 -11.09 -0.76 -22.17
CA ALA A 34 -10.36 -1.74 -21.38
C ALA A 34 -9.14 -2.26 -22.14
N ARG A 35 -8.04 -2.44 -21.41
CA ARG A 35 -6.76 -2.93 -21.91
C ARG A 35 -6.16 -3.92 -20.94
N SER A 36 -5.31 -4.79 -21.47
CA SER A 36 -4.51 -5.71 -20.70
C SER A 36 -3.15 -5.93 -21.34
N HIS A 37 -2.20 -6.35 -20.50
CA HIS A 37 -0.87 -6.76 -20.91
C HIS A 37 -0.42 -7.91 -20.00
N VAL A 38 0.22 -8.92 -20.58
CA VAL A 38 0.73 -10.10 -19.87
C VAL A 38 2.22 -10.20 -20.17
N GLU A 39 2.99 -10.38 -19.10
CA GLU A 39 4.43 -10.60 -19.15
C GLU A 39 4.78 -11.90 -18.41
N GLU A 40 5.71 -12.68 -18.95
CA GLU A 40 6.19 -13.92 -18.33
C GLU A 40 7.65 -13.73 -17.92
N ALA A 41 7.92 -13.85 -16.62
CA ALA A 41 9.24 -13.70 -16.02
C ALA A 41 9.77 -15.05 -15.53
N ALA A 42 10.89 -15.49 -16.10
CA ALA A 42 11.60 -16.71 -15.70
C ALA A 42 13.00 -16.44 -15.13
N SER A 43 13.30 -15.18 -14.81
CA SER A 43 14.60 -14.74 -14.31
C SER A 43 14.43 -13.81 -13.11
N ARG A 44 15.47 -13.78 -12.26
CA ARG A 44 15.48 -13.00 -11.01
C ARG A 44 15.20 -11.52 -11.21
N ARG A 45 15.56 -10.95 -12.37
CA ARG A 45 15.30 -9.57 -12.74
C ARG A 45 14.77 -9.53 -14.15
N HIS A 46 13.57 -9.01 -14.33
CA HIS A 46 12.90 -8.94 -15.61
C HIS A 46 12.36 -7.53 -15.86
N GLU A 47 12.77 -6.92 -16.97
CA GLU A 47 12.42 -5.54 -17.31
C GLU A 47 11.54 -5.51 -18.55
N TYR A 48 10.50 -4.69 -18.51
CA TYR A 48 9.56 -4.55 -19.63
C TYR A 48 8.85 -3.19 -19.56
N THR A 49 8.06 -2.89 -20.59
CA THR A 49 7.41 -1.59 -20.75
C THR A 49 5.97 -1.76 -21.20
N VAL A 50 5.08 -0.97 -20.60
CA VAL A 50 3.67 -0.88 -21.00
C VAL A 50 3.36 0.57 -21.38
N THR A 51 2.75 0.77 -22.55
CA THR A 51 2.28 2.09 -22.98
C THR A 51 0.79 2.23 -22.67
N MET A 52 0.46 3.21 -21.84
CA MET A 52 -0.93 3.60 -21.56
C MET A 52 -1.33 4.75 -22.50
N GLY A 53 -2.35 4.53 -23.32
CA GLY A 53 -2.97 5.57 -24.14
C GLY A 53 -4.02 6.41 -23.39
N GLY A 54 -4.78 7.20 -24.14
CA GLY A 54 -5.78 8.12 -23.59
C GLY A 54 -5.28 9.56 -23.48
N THR A 55 -5.99 10.37 -22.70
CA THR A 55 -5.69 11.79 -22.49
C THR A 55 -5.59 12.18 -21.03
N VAL A 56 -5.96 11.29 -20.12
CA VAL A 56 -5.86 11.47 -18.66
C VAL A 56 -5.46 10.13 -18.01
N ASP A 57 -4.97 10.18 -16.79
CA ASP A 57 -4.67 9.04 -15.92
C ASP A 57 -5.11 9.32 -14.46
N GLY A 58 -4.99 8.32 -13.58
CA GLY A 58 -5.35 8.46 -12.17
C GLY A 58 -4.63 9.61 -11.45
N ARG A 59 -3.33 9.78 -11.71
CA ARG A 59 -2.49 10.81 -11.07
C ARG A 59 -2.91 12.23 -11.49
N SER A 60 -3.19 12.45 -12.78
CA SER A 60 -3.68 13.71 -13.32
C SER A 60 -5.08 14.08 -12.82
N CYS A 61 -5.85 13.08 -12.36
CA CYS A 61 -7.19 13.24 -11.83
C CYS A 61 -7.25 13.28 -10.30
N ARG A 62 -6.10 13.37 -9.62
CA ARG A 62 -5.95 13.35 -8.15
C ARG A 62 -5.41 14.68 -7.62
N SER A 63 -6.00 15.16 -6.53
CA SER A 63 -5.48 16.32 -5.80
C SER A 63 -4.18 15.99 -5.05
N PRO A 64 -3.46 16.99 -4.52
CA PRO A 64 -2.52 16.76 -3.43
C PRO A 64 -3.17 16.04 -2.23
N PHE A 65 -2.36 15.56 -1.30
CA PHE A 65 -2.84 15.15 0.01
C PHE A 65 -3.12 16.39 0.88
N GLY A 66 -4.25 16.39 1.57
CA GLY A 66 -4.55 17.24 2.70
C GLY A 66 -4.28 16.52 4.01
N VAL A 67 -4.22 17.28 5.10
CA VAL A 67 -3.97 16.73 6.44
C VAL A 67 -5.12 15.85 6.89
N PHE A 68 -6.35 16.35 6.83
CA PHE A 68 -7.52 15.65 7.34
C PHE A 68 -8.42 15.09 6.23
N GLU A 69 -8.23 15.60 5.02
CA GLU A 69 -9.04 15.35 3.84
C GLU A 69 -8.57 14.11 3.06
N GLY A 70 -7.35 13.62 3.31
CA GLY A 70 -6.70 12.68 2.39
C GLY A 70 -6.49 13.32 1.02
N TRP A 71 -6.69 12.58 -0.05
CA TRP A 71 -6.82 13.16 -1.39
C TRP A 71 -8.25 13.05 -1.91
N GLN A 72 -8.53 13.81 -2.95
CA GLN A 72 -9.68 13.60 -3.81
C GLN A 72 -9.21 13.16 -5.18
N GLN A 73 -9.80 12.09 -5.69
CA GLN A 73 -9.50 11.58 -7.02
C GLN A 73 -10.81 11.42 -7.79
N THR A 74 -10.88 12.00 -8.98
CA THR A 74 -12.11 11.99 -9.79
C THR A 74 -12.22 10.75 -10.66
N TRP A 75 -11.09 10.17 -11.06
CA TRP A 75 -11.02 8.97 -11.90
C TRP A 75 -9.68 8.25 -11.73
N GLU A 76 -9.66 6.96 -12.01
CA GLU A 76 -8.48 6.10 -11.96
C GLU A 76 -8.45 5.25 -13.24
N SER A 77 -7.29 5.11 -13.86
CA SER A 77 -7.08 4.29 -15.05
C SER A 77 -6.70 2.85 -14.69
N ASN A 78 -5.87 2.69 -13.67
CA ASN A 78 -5.39 1.38 -13.20
C ASN A 78 -6.56 0.56 -12.65
N ARG A 79 -6.60 -0.74 -12.96
CA ARG A 79 -7.64 -1.66 -12.42
C ARG A 79 -7.02 -2.71 -11.55
N ALA A 80 -6.08 -3.45 -12.11
CA ALA A 80 -5.35 -4.45 -11.37
C ALA A 80 -3.98 -4.73 -11.96
N VAL A 81 -3.04 -5.14 -11.11
CA VAL A 81 -1.82 -5.82 -11.51
C VAL A 81 -1.70 -7.09 -10.67
N ARG A 82 -1.58 -8.23 -11.33
CA ARG A 82 -1.49 -9.55 -10.70
C ARG A 82 -0.11 -10.15 -10.92
N ILE A 83 0.57 -10.55 -9.85
CA ILE A 83 1.83 -11.28 -9.86
C ILE A 83 1.52 -12.71 -9.40
N GLU A 84 1.65 -13.68 -10.31
CA GLU A 84 1.25 -15.08 -10.09
C GLU A 84 2.45 -16.01 -10.23
N ASN A 85 2.61 -16.92 -9.28
CA ASN A 85 3.50 -18.06 -9.43
C ASN A 85 2.80 -19.17 -10.22
N VAL A 86 3.17 -19.29 -11.50
CA VAL A 86 2.62 -20.29 -12.44
C VAL A 86 3.47 -21.55 -12.51
N GLY A 87 4.62 -21.56 -11.82
CA GLY A 87 5.56 -22.66 -11.79
C GLY A 87 5.27 -23.68 -10.70
N THR A 88 6.32 -24.45 -10.35
CA THR A 88 6.24 -25.55 -9.36
C THR A 88 7.18 -25.39 -8.17
N THR A 89 7.92 -24.29 -8.13
CA THR A 89 8.83 -23.87 -7.06
C THR A 89 8.30 -22.62 -6.38
N ASP A 90 8.67 -22.39 -5.13
CA ASP A 90 8.32 -21.16 -4.43
C ASP A 90 9.02 -19.95 -5.07
N VAL A 91 8.33 -18.82 -5.12
CA VAL A 91 8.89 -17.53 -5.55
C VAL A 91 9.07 -16.67 -4.31
N VAL A 92 10.32 -16.40 -3.95
CA VAL A 92 10.69 -15.69 -2.71
C VAL A 92 10.84 -14.20 -3.00
N ASN A 93 10.19 -13.36 -2.19
CA ASN A 93 10.20 -11.90 -2.26
C ASN A 93 9.92 -11.30 -3.66
N PRO A 94 8.87 -11.74 -4.38
CA PRO A 94 8.54 -11.12 -5.66
C PRO A 94 8.11 -9.67 -5.47
N TRP A 95 8.67 -8.78 -6.28
CA TRP A 95 8.33 -7.36 -6.29
C TRP A 95 8.19 -6.84 -7.72
N LEU A 96 7.26 -5.92 -7.91
CA LEU A 96 7.09 -5.20 -9.16
C LEU A 96 7.27 -3.71 -8.91
N SER A 97 8.38 -3.18 -9.40
CA SER A 97 8.69 -1.75 -9.31
C SER A 97 8.29 -1.02 -10.59
N ASN A 98 7.74 0.19 -10.44
CA ASN A 98 7.61 1.20 -11.50
C ASN A 98 8.57 2.39 -11.30
N GLY A 99 9.57 2.24 -10.41
CA GLY A 99 10.51 3.27 -9.98
C GLY A 99 9.91 4.36 -9.07
N ARG A 100 8.64 4.25 -8.68
CA ARG A 100 7.95 5.21 -7.81
C ARG A 100 7.35 4.58 -6.56
N ASN A 101 7.55 3.28 -6.37
CA ASN A 101 6.89 2.51 -5.31
C ASN A 101 7.85 1.63 -4.50
N ASP A 102 9.17 1.83 -4.60
CA ASP A 102 10.15 1.00 -3.91
C ASP A 102 10.18 1.31 -2.40
N PHE A 103 9.31 0.63 -1.66
CA PHE A 103 9.06 0.84 -0.23
C PHE A 103 9.06 -0.48 0.56
N ARG A 104 9.88 -1.47 0.19
CA ARG A 104 9.84 -2.81 0.81
C ARG A 104 10.49 -2.86 2.17
N THR A 105 11.49 -2.01 2.41
CA THR A 105 12.21 -1.90 3.68
C THR A 105 12.34 -0.45 4.10
N ILE A 106 12.71 -0.21 5.36
CA ILE A 106 12.92 1.14 5.86
C ILE A 106 14.04 1.86 5.11
N GLU A 107 15.09 1.16 4.69
CA GLU A 107 16.16 1.73 3.87
C GLU A 107 15.65 2.20 2.51
N GLU A 108 14.79 1.42 1.85
CA GLU A 108 14.19 1.83 0.58
C GLU A 108 13.31 3.07 0.75
N VAL A 109 12.47 3.11 1.79
CA VAL A 109 11.64 4.30 2.10
C VAL A 109 12.50 5.52 2.40
N ALA A 110 13.54 5.38 3.23
CA ALA A 110 14.40 6.48 3.65
C ALA A 110 15.28 7.01 2.50
N HIS A 111 15.61 6.19 1.51
CA HIS A 111 16.45 6.60 0.39
C HIS A 111 15.68 6.93 -0.89
N PHE A 112 14.37 6.70 -0.95
CA PHE A 112 13.56 6.93 -2.14
C PHE A 112 13.68 8.35 -2.72
N SER A 113 13.63 9.37 -1.86
CA SER A 113 13.74 10.79 -2.25
C SER A 113 15.15 11.38 -2.09
N ILE A 114 16.15 10.53 -1.83
CA ILE A 114 17.51 10.98 -1.52
C ILE A 114 18.45 10.76 -2.70
N GLU A 115 19.01 11.86 -3.21
CA GLU A 115 20.00 11.83 -4.28
C GLU A 115 21.43 12.04 -3.76
N PRO A 116 22.45 11.47 -4.44
CA PRO A 116 23.84 11.73 -4.11
C PRO A 116 24.16 13.23 -4.14
N GLY A 117 24.76 13.74 -3.05
CA GLY A 117 25.18 15.14 -2.94
C GLY A 117 24.19 16.08 -2.26
N MET A 118 22.99 15.62 -1.91
CA MET A 118 22.06 16.39 -1.09
C MET A 118 22.67 16.77 0.26
N SER A 119 22.54 18.04 0.63
CA SER A 119 22.81 18.56 1.97
C SER A 119 21.83 18.02 2.99
N ASP A 120 22.18 18.12 4.27
CA ASP A 120 21.32 17.67 5.37
C ASP A 120 19.94 18.36 5.36
N ARG A 121 19.89 19.65 4.97
CA ARG A 121 18.63 20.39 4.79
C ARG A 121 17.79 19.81 3.65
N GLU A 122 18.41 19.51 2.51
CA GLU A 122 17.72 18.95 1.35
C GLU A 122 17.17 17.56 1.66
N LYS A 123 17.95 16.70 2.34
CA LYS A 123 17.47 15.39 2.80
C LYS A 123 16.28 15.51 3.75
N ALA A 124 16.37 16.42 4.73
CA ALA A 124 15.31 16.60 5.72
C ALA A 124 13.98 17.02 5.06
N LEU A 125 14.05 17.98 4.14
CA LEU A 125 12.89 18.47 3.39
C LEU A 125 12.36 17.46 2.37
N ALA A 126 13.23 16.71 1.70
CA ALA A 126 12.83 15.66 0.75
C ALA A 126 12.02 14.57 1.45
N LEU A 127 12.48 14.11 2.63
CA LEU A 127 11.76 13.13 3.44
C LEU A 127 10.46 13.68 4.02
N TRP A 128 10.44 14.93 4.50
CA TRP A 128 9.20 15.57 4.93
C TRP A 128 8.20 15.66 3.78
N PHE A 129 8.64 16.09 2.59
CA PHE A 129 7.77 16.19 1.42
C PHE A 129 7.24 14.82 0.98
N GLN A 130 8.08 13.79 1.05
CA GLN A 130 7.69 12.42 0.80
C GLN A 130 6.59 11.99 1.78
N GLU A 131 6.76 12.19 3.09
CA GLU A 131 5.76 11.83 4.09
C GLU A 131 4.41 12.50 3.80
N ILE A 132 4.38 13.82 3.65
CA ILE A 132 3.12 14.56 3.46
C ILE A 132 2.40 14.23 2.15
N THR A 133 3.10 13.58 1.20
CA THR A 133 2.54 13.14 -0.08
C THR A 133 2.25 11.64 -0.16
N HIS A 134 2.38 10.90 0.94
CA HIS A 134 2.03 9.47 1.02
C HIS A 134 1.02 9.15 2.12
N ARG A 135 0.77 10.09 3.05
CA ARG A 135 -0.17 9.89 4.15
C ARG A 135 -1.00 11.12 4.51
N TYR A 136 -2.08 10.86 5.23
CA TYR A 136 -2.91 11.87 5.91
C TYR A 136 -3.15 11.49 7.37
N HIS A 137 -3.66 12.45 8.16
CA HIS A 137 -3.97 12.27 9.57
C HIS A 137 -5.25 11.44 9.75
N TRP A 138 -5.09 10.21 10.23
CA TRP A 138 -6.19 9.36 10.65
C TRP A 138 -5.75 8.31 11.66
N HIS A 139 -6.61 8.07 12.65
CA HIS A 139 -6.36 7.11 13.72
C HIS A 139 -6.52 5.67 13.25
N GLY A 140 -6.00 4.74 14.05
CA GLY A 140 -6.02 3.32 13.77
C GLY A 140 -5.14 2.57 14.77
N ASP A 141 -4.69 1.39 14.38
CA ASP A 141 -3.90 0.51 15.25
C ASP A 141 -2.48 1.06 15.48
N ASN A 142 -2.26 1.74 16.61
CA ASN A 142 -0.95 2.30 16.98
C ASN A 142 0.19 1.27 17.03
N SER A 143 -0.10 -0.05 17.13
CA SER A 143 0.95 -1.07 17.03
C SER A 143 1.52 -1.23 15.62
N GLN A 144 0.82 -0.69 14.61
CA GLN A 144 1.13 -0.82 13.19
C GLN A 144 1.59 0.51 12.58
N LEU A 145 0.99 1.61 13.00
CA LEU A 145 1.09 2.91 12.32
C LEU A 145 2.42 3.66 12.57
N GLY A 146 3.24 3.22 13.52
CA GLY A 146 4.57 3.79 13.79
C GLY A 146 5.71 3.21 12.94
N ASP A 147 5.40 2.36 11.97
CA ASP A 147 6.36 1.75 11.05
C ASP A 147 6.19 2.33 9.63
N PRO A 148 7.20 3.03 9.07
CA PRO A 148 7.08 3.67 7.76
C PRO A 148 6.74 2.70 6.62
N VAL A 149 7.26 1.48 6.64
CA VAL A 149 6.99 0.48 5.58
C VAL A 149 5.51 0.11 5.59
N ARG A 150 4.90 -0.05 6.77
CA ARG A 150 3.45 -0.30 6.89
C ARG A 150 2.62 0.90 6.49
N VAL A 151 3.00 2.10 6.91
CA VAL A 151 2.28 3.34 6.55
C VAL A 151 2.24 3.48 5.03
N TYR A 152 3.36 3.30 4.34
CA TYR A 152 3.44 3.52 2.90
C TYR A 152 2.72 2.44 2.09
N ASN A 153 2.78 1.17 2.51
CA ASN A 153 2.24 0.05 1.72
C ASN A 153 0.82 -0.37 2.10
N VAL A 154 0.42 -0.22 3.37
CA VAL A 154 -0.81 -0.83 3.91
C VAL A 154 -1.85 0.21 4.31
N TYR A 155 -1.45 1.24 5.04
CA TYR A 155 -2.41 2.16 5.68
C TYR A 155 -2.64 3.46 4.91
N GLY A 156 -1.58 4.12 4.44
CA GLY A 156 -1.68 5.44 3.81
C GLY A 156 -2.15 6.55 4.78
N HIS A 157 -2.10 6.29 6.08
CA HIS A 157 -2.46 7.23 7.13
C HIS A 157 -1.78 6.86 8.45
N ASN A 158 -1.64 7.83 9.34
CA ASN A 158 -1.23 7.64 10.74
C ASN A 158 -1.66 8.87 11.57
N THR A 159 -1.31 8.92 12.85
CA THR A 159 -1.57 10.07 13.75
C THR A 159 -0.28 10.79 14.08
N CYS A 160 -0.34 12.02 14.60
CA CYS A 160 0.83 12.82 14.99
C CYS A 160 1.90 12.04 15.78
N GLY A 161 1.49 11.24 16.76
CA GLY A 161 2.42 10.43 17.56
C GLY A 161 3.22 9.46 16.68
N ASN A 162 2.53 8.76 15.79
CA ASN A 162 3.12 7.77 14.90
C ASN A 162 3.89 8.41 13.72
N ASP A 163 3.37 9.49 13.15
CA ASP A 163 4.03 10.29 12.10
C ASP A 163 5.38 10.78 12.59
N SER A 164 5.41 11.40 13.78
CA SER A 164 6.65 11.90 14.36
C SER A 164 7.68 10.79 14.66
N ILE A 165 7.23 9.56 14.92
CA ILE A 165 8.08 8.37 15.05
C ILE A 165 8.66 7.97 13.68
N CYS A 166 7.80 7.92 12.65
CA CYS A 166 8.18 7.60 11.27
C CYS A 166 9.21 8.60 10.74
N MET A 167 8.89 9.90 10.79
CA MET A 167 9.77 11.00 10.37
C MET A 167 11.13 10.94 11.07
N ALA A 168 11.14 10.70 12.38
CA ALA A 168 12.38 10.60 13.13
C ALA A 168 13.24 9.42 12.67
N GLY A 169 12.64 8.23 12.49
CA GLY A 169 13.35 7.07 11.97
C GLY A 169 13.90 7.30 10.57
N LEU A 170 13.10 7.85 9.64
CA LEU A 170 13.55 8.13 8.27
C LEU A 170 14.75 9.08 8.24
N TRP A 171 14.74 10.15 9.04
CA TRP A 171 15.88 11.08 9.16
C TRP A 171 17.13 10.40 9.75
N GLU A 172 16.99 9.55 10.77
CA GLU A 172 18.12 8.80 11.33
C GLU A 172 18.75 7.85 10.30
N HIS A 173 17.93 7.17 9.48
CA HIS A 173 18.41 6.27 8.42
C HIS A 173 19.23 6.98 7.33
N VAL A 174 19.06 8.30 7.15
CA VAL A 174 19.87 9.11 6.22
C VAL A 174 20.98 9.91 6.92
N GLY A 175 21.22 9.61 8.20
CA GLY A 175 22.33 10.13 9.00
C GLY A 175 22.07 11.48 9.68
N LEU A 176 20.83 11.95 9.73
CA LEU A 176 20.48 13.18 10.44
C LEU A 176 20.29 12.91 11.93
N LYS A 177 20.64 13.90 12.77
CA LYS A 177 20.27 13.86 14.19
C LYS A 177 18.84 14.32 14.35
N VAL A 178 18.12 13.68 15.28
CA VAL A 178 16.72 13.97 15.55
C VAL A 178 16.50 14.17 17.05
N THR A 179 15.56 15.05 17.40
CA THR A 179 15.04 15.22 18.75
C THR A 179 13.52 15.41 18.69
N PRO A 180 12.74 14.95 19.67
CA PRO A 180 11.34 15.31 19.75
C PRO A 180 11.16 16.82 20.01
N ALA A 181 10.05 17.37 19.51
CA ALA A 181 9.43 18.58 20.06
C ALA A 181 8.32 18.18 21.05
N HIS A 182 7.90 19.13 21.89
CA HIS A 182 6.95 18.96 22.97
C HIS A 182 5.73 19.91 22.89
N PRO A 183 5.07 20.07 21.72
CA PRO A 183 3.83 20.83 21.66
C PRO A 183 2.72 20.17 22.47
N GLN A 184 1.86 20.98 23.08
CA GLN A 184 0.77 20.51 23.93
C GLN A 184 -0.29 19.78 23.10
N GLY A 185 -0.48 18.47 23.35
CA GLY A 185 -1.52 17.69 22.66
C GLY A 185 -1.20 17.33 21.21
N HIS A 186 0.04 17.55 20.77
CA HIS A 186 0.53 17.21 19.44
C HIS A 186 1.92 16.56 19.56
N CYS A 187 2.40 15.92 18.50
CA CYS A 187 3.70 15.24 18.50
C CYS A 187 4.43 15.55 17.21
N ILE A 188 5.61 16.16 17.34
CA ILE A 188 6.46 16.54 16.20
C ILE A 188 7.90 16.12 16.50
N SER A 189 8.70 15.97 15.44
CA SER A 189 10.15 15.72 15.49
C SER A 189 10.92 16.85 14.82
N GLN A 190 12.14 17.10 15.27
CA GLN A 190 13.02 18.14 14.73
C GLN A 190 14.30 17.50 14.19
N ALA A 191 14.76 17.97 13.02
CA ALA A 191 16.01 17.51 12.41
C ALA A 191 17.13 18.54 12.63
N TYR A 192 18.35 18.06 12.90
CA TYR A 192 19.52 18.93 13.05
C TYR A 192 20.22 19.14 11.70
N PHE A 193 20.25 20.38 11.23
CA PHE A 193 21.04 20.80 10.08
C PHE A 193 21.35 22.29 10.14
N GLY A 194 22.38 22.73 9.41
CA GLY A 194 22.78 24.15 9.42
C GLY A 194 23.24 24.65 10.80
N GLY A 195 23.68 23.74 11.69
CA GLY A 195 24.15 24.08 13.04
C GLY A 195 23.03 24.30 14.08
N ARG A 196 21.77 23.98 13.76
CA ARG A 196 20.62 24.15 14.65
C ARG A 196 19.57 23.05 14.48
N TRP A 197 18.60 23.02 15.39
CA TRP A 197 17.37 22.26 15.21
C TRP A 197 16.42 23.00 14.26
N ASN A 198 15.59 22.23 13.56
CA ASN A 198 14.59 22.72 12.62
C ASN A 198 13.35 21.82 12.74
N LEU A 199 12.19 22.41 13.00
CA LEU A 199 10.94 21.70 13.19
C LEU A 199 10.23 21.50 11.84
N LEU A 200 9.94 20.24 11.51
CA LEU A 200 9.24 19.85 10.29
C LEU A 200 8.07 18.95 10.71
N ASP A 201 6.84 19.45 10.57
CA ASP A 201 5.63 18.75 10.97
C ASP A 201 5.09 17.92 9.80
N GLY A 202 5.36 16.61 9.83
CA GLY A 202 4.83 15.65 8.85
C GLY A 202 3.32 15.46 8.98
N ASP A 203 2.77 15.64 10.18
CA ASP A 203 1.37 15.38 10.44
C ASP A 203 0.46 16.50 9.95
N MET A 204 0.82 17.75 10.30
CA MET A 204 0.05 18.93 9.92
C MET A 204 0.47 19.52 8.57
N HIS A 205 1.35 18.81 7.83
CA HIS A 205 1.86 19.22 6.52
C HIS A 205 2.49 20.61 6.52
N THR A 206 3.21 20.97 7.59
CA THR A 206 3.72 22.33 7.79
C THR A 206 5.16 22.37 8.27
N PHE A 207 5.81 23.48 7.96
CA PHE A 207 6.98 23.96 8.69
C PHE A 207 6.90 25.48 8.73
N TYR A 208 7.60 26.08 9.67
CA TYR A 208 7.52 27.52 9.94
C TYR A 208 8.87 28.16 9.66
N LEU A 209 8.85 29.35 9.07
CA LEU A 209 10.05 30.10 8.77
C LEU A 209 10.26 31.21 9.80
N LEU A 210 11.52 31.49 10.12
CA LEU A 210 11.89 32.70 10.82
C LEU A 210 11.60 33.95 9.97
N ARG A 211 11.71 35.13 10.59
CA ARG A 211 11.45 36.43 9.93
C ARG A 211 12.36 36.71 8.73
N ASP A 212 13.43 35.93 8.55
CA ASP A 212 14.29 35.99 7.36
C ASP A 212 13.68 35.27 6.13
N ASN A 213 12.52 34.61 6.29
CA ASN A 213 11.82 33.82 5.28
C ASN A 213 12.69 32.74 4.62
N HIS A 214 13.71 32.24 5.31
CA HIS A 214 14.65 31.27 4.78
C HIS A 214 14.98 30.16 5.78
N THR A 215 15.19 30.53 7.04
CA THR A 215 15.56 29.61 8.10
C THR A 215 14.31 28.97 8.67
N ILE A 216 14.31 27.64 8.83
CA ILE A 216 13.21 26.91 9.46
C ILE A 216 13.32 27.10 10.97
N ALA A 217 12.20 27.43 11.60
CA ALA A 217 12.10 27.62 13.05
C ALA A 217 12.24 26.27 13.78
N ASP A 218 12.91 26.27 14.93
CA ASP A 218 12.78 25.18 15.91
C ASP A 218 11.63 25.44 16.89
N GLU A 219 11.36 24.48 17.78
CA GLU A 219 10.32 24.63 18.82
C GLU A 219 10.49 25.91 19.65
N GLN A 220 11.72 26.24 20.06
CA GLN A 220 11.99 27.37 20.96
C GLN A 220 11.76 28.70 20.24
N ASP A 221 12.09 28.80 18.95
CA ASP A 221 11.71 29.96 18.13
C ASP A 221 10.18 30.16 18.12
N LEU A 222 9.40 29.09 17.97
CA LEU A 222 7.95 29.14 17.93
C LEU A 222 7.34 29.53 19.28
N VAL A 223 7.89 29.02 20.38
CA VAL A 223 7.48 29.41 21.74
C VAL A 223 7.70 30.90 21.98
N HIS A 224 8.82 31.45 21.50
CA HIS A 224 9.16 32.87 21.68
C HIS A 224 8.38 33.81 20.74
N ASP A 225 8.05 33.37 19.53
CA ASP A 225 7.34 34.17 18.52
C ASP A 225 6.21 33.35 17.86
N HIS A 226 5.06 33.28 18.54
CA HIS A 226 3.86 32.61 18.03
C HIS A 226 3.36 33.18 16.69
N ASP A 227 3.73 34.41 16.32
CA ASP A 227 3.33 34.98 15.03
C ASP A 227 4.04 34.32 13.84
N LEU A 228 5.13 33.58 14.06
CA LEU A 228 5.76 32.74 13.02
C LEU A 228 4.78 31.67 12.53
N VAL A 229 4.10 30.98 13.45
CA VAL A 229 3.04 30.01 13.13
C VAL A 229 1.90 30.68 12.40
N LYS A 230 1.43 31.82 12.93
CA LYS A 230 0.24 32.51 12.42
C LYS A 230 0.45 33.26 11.10
N SER A 231 1.70 33.33 10.64
CA SER A 231 2.06 33.85 9.32
C SER A 231 2.15 32.76 8.25
N THR A 232 1.95 31.50 8.64
CA THR A 232 1.96 30.32 7.77
C THR A 232 0.54 29.80 7.58
N HIS A 233 0.26 29.17 6.45
CA HIS A 233 -0.97 28.44 6.23
C HIS A 233 -0.93 27.10 6.99
N THR A 234 -1.62 27.00 8.13
CA THR A 234 -1.62 25.77 8.95
C THR A 234 -2.53 24.69 8.35
N HIS A 235 -2.21 23.41 8.62
CA HIS A 235 -3.00 22.22 8.24
C HIS A 235 -3.02 21.84 6.75
N GLY A 236 -1.96 22.21 6.01
CA GLY A 236 -1.73 21.77 4.64
C GLY A 236 -2.62 22.44 3.58
N ILE A 237 -2.23 22.31 2.31
CA ILE A 237 -2.74 23.12 1.19
C ILE A 237 -4.24 22.96 0.87
N LEU A 238 -4.86 21.85 1.29
CA LEU A 238 -6.28 21.60 1.05
C LEU A 238 -7.18 22.14 2.16
N HIS A 239 -6.62 22.51 3.31
CA HIS A 239 -7.40 23.01 4.42
C HIS A 239 -7.78 24.49 4.18
N PRO A 240 -9.02 24.93 4.50
CA PRO A 240 -9.37 26.35 4.39
C PRO A 240 -8.52 27.25 5.30
N LEU A 241 -8.18 28.45 4.81
CA LEU A 241 -7.56 29.50 5.63
C LEU A 241 -8.45 29.86 6.83
N SER A 242 -7.90 29.81 8.04
CA SER A 242 -8.64 30.10 9.27
C SER A 242 -7.74 30.70 10.33
N ARG A 243 -7.91 32.00 10.61
CA ARG A 243 -7.16 32.66 11.67
C ARG A 243 -7.37 32.02 13.04
N GLN A 244 -8.55 31.47 13.29
CA GLN A 244 -8.83 30.76 14.53
C GLN A 244 -7.97 29.50 14.66
N HIS A 245 -7.75 28.77 13.55
CA HIS A 245 -6.89 27.59 13.55
C HIS A 245 -5.44 27.97 13.71
N ASP A 246 -4.98 29.02 13.03
CA ASP A 246 -3.61 29.53 13.18
C ASP A 246 -3.29 29.90 14.65
N GLU A 247 -4.23 30.55 15.34
CA GLU A 247 -4.09 30.89 16.77
C GLU A 247 -4.09 29.63 17.66
N MET A 248 -4.92 28.64 17.35
CA MET A 248 -4.96 27.37 18.05
C MET A 248 -3.64 26.58 17.87
N GLU A 249 -3.13 26.50 16.65
CA GLU A 249 -1.87 25.81 16.33
C GLU A 249 -0.69 26.50 17.04
N ALA A 250 -0.64 27.82 17.01
CA ALA A 250 0.37 28.58 17.74
C ALA A 250 0.32 28.30 19.26
N SER A 251 -0.88 28.11 19.83
CA SER A 251 -1.04 27.85 21.26
C SER A 251 -0.47 26.50 21.73
N LEU A 252 -0.16 25.58 20.80
CA LEU A 252 0.44 24.29 21.13
C LEU A 252 1.90 24.44 21.62
N PHE A 253 2.61 25.47 21.14
CA PHE A 253 4.03 25.67 21.45
C PHE A 253 4.19 26.42 22.78
N THR A 254 4.54 25.68 23.84
CA THR A 254 4.66 26.22 25.22
C THR A 254 5.90 25.75 25.97
N PHE A 255 6.71 24.87 25.38
CA PHE A 255 7.86 24.25 26.05
C PHE A 255 9.13 25.10 25.91
N GLU A 256 9.51 25.81 26.97
CA GLU A 256 10.72 26.66 27.02
C GLU A 256 12.02 25.89 27.31
N GLY A 257 11.96 24.57 27.49
CA GLY A 257 13.14 23.75 27.77
C GLY A 257 14.02 23.54 26.54
N GLU A 258 15.24 23.03 26.77
CA GLU A 258 16.17 22.69 25.69
C GLU A 258 15.68 21.46 24.90
N PRO A 259 15.88 21.40 23.56
CA PRO A 259 15.63 20.20 22.77
C PRO A 259 16.50 19.03 23.22
N GLN A 260 15.87 18.02 23.80
CA GLN A 260 16.55 16.83 24.32
C GLN A 260 15.71 15.58 24.08
N GLY A 261 16.38 14.43 24.12
CA GLY A 261 15.78 13.12 23.92
C GLY A 261 15.99 12.59 22.51
N THR A 262 15.45 11.41 22.27
CA THR A 262 15.54 10.70 20.98
C THR A 262 14.16 10.14 20.63
N ARG A 263 13.88 10.03 19.34
CA ARG A 263 12.69 9.38 18.80
C ARG A 263 13.12 8.63 17.55
N SER A 264 12.60 7.43 17.34
CA SER A 264 12.91 6.63 16.16
C SER A 264 11.83 5.56 15.96
N CYS A 265 11.65 5.11 14.72
CA CYS A 265 10.83 3.96 14.41
C CYS A 265 11.59 2.66 14.67
N ALA A 266 10.89 1.54 14.89
CA ALA A 266 11.54 0.26 15.10
C ALA A 266 12.32 -0.22 13.84
N GLY A 267 11.82 0.09 12.64
CA GLY A 267 12.50 -0.20 11.36
C GLY A 267 12.69 -1.69 11.07
N LEU A 268 11.89 -2.57 11.68
CA LEU A 268 12.06 -4.03 11.58
C LEU A 268 11.15 -4.70 10.56
N PHE A 269 10.09 -4.03 10.09
CA PHE A 269 9.13 -4.63 9.18
C PHE A 269 9.61 -4.54 7.72
N THR A 270 9.33 -5.61 6.96
CA THR A 270 9.56 -5.67 5.51
C THR A 270 8.32 -6.15 4.79
N MET A 271 8.22 -5.85 3.50
CA MET A 271 7.18 -6.38 2.60
C MET A 271 7.51 -7.78 2.07
N ASP A 272 8.43 -8.50 2.73
CA ASP A 272 8.86 -9.83 2.31
C ASP A 272 7.69 -10.82 2.33
N MET A 273 7.61 -11.63 1.28
CA MET A 273 6.59 -12.67 1.16
C MET A 273 7.04 -13.75 0.19
N THR A 274 6.46 -14.94 0.30
CA THR A 274 6.67 -16.02 -0.66
C THR A 274 5.36 -16.29 -1.38
N LEU A 275 5.42 -16.43 -2.71
CA LEU A 275 4.33 -16.97 -3.51
C LEU A 275 4.62 -18.44 -3.79
N ARG A 276 3.88 -19.33 -3.15
CA ARG A 276 3.91 -20.78 -3.38
C ARG A 276 3.29 -21.11 -4.75
N PRO A 277 3.53 -22.29 -5.33
CA PRO A 277 2.90 -22.69 -6.59
C PRO A 277 1.36 -22.52 -6.55
N GLY A 278 0.82 -21.75 -7.51
CA GLY A 278 -0.60 -21.42 -7.55
C GLY A 278 -1.01 -20.23 -6.69
N GLU A 279 -0.06 -19.49 -6.10
CA GLU A 279 -0.33 -18.24 -5.40
C GLU A 279 -0.21 -17.00 -6.28
N ALA A 280 -0.99 -15.98 -5.94
CA ALA A 280 -0.87 -14.68 -6.57
C ALA A 280 -1.12 -13.53 -5.58
N LEU A 281 -0.36 -12.46 -5.74
CA LEU A 281 -0.66 -11.15 -5.17
C LEU A 281 -1.32 -10.28 -6.25
N VAL A 282 -2.45 -9.66 -5.94
CA VAL A 282 -3.18 -8.77 -6.84
C VAL A 282 -3.29 -7.39 -6.22
N TYR A 283 -2.58 -6.44 -6.81
CA TYR A 283 -2.83 -5.02 -6.60
C TYR A 283 -4.12 -4.63 -7.31
N ARG A 284 -5.12 -4.11 -6.59
CA ARG A 284 -6.40 -3.66 -7.18
C ARG A 284 -6.66 -2.23 -6.79
N TRP A 285 -6.91 -1.37 -7.77
CA TRP A 285 -7.23 0.03 -7.50
C TRP A 285 -8.71 0.16 -7.20
N GLY A 286 -9.01 0.75 -6.05
CA GLY A 286 -10.36 0.84 -5.47
C GLY A 286 -10.56 -0.14 -4.31
N HIS A 287 -11.75 -0.11 -3.73
CA HIS A 287 -12.12 -0.90 -2.56
C HIS A 287 -13.43 -1.68 -2.76
N ALA A 288 -13.62 -2.69 -1.91
CA ALA A 288 -14.89 -3.40 -1.78
C ALA A 288 -16.01 -2.46 -1.29
N ASP A 289 -17.27 -2.87 -1.41
CA ASP A 289 -18.42 -2.11 -0.92
C ASP A 289 -19.28 -3.00 -0.01
N PRO A 290 -19.27 -2.78 1.33
CA PRO A 290 -18.53 -1.73 2.05
C PRO A 290 -17.01 -1.93 1.99
N VAL A 291 -16.25 -0.84 2.22
CA VAL A 291 -14.77 -0.88 2.30
C VAL A 291 -14.32 -1.87 3.36
N LYS A 292 -13.36 -2.73 3.01
CA LYS A 292 -12.71 -3.65 3.95
C LYS A 292 -11.41 -3.02 4.44
N CYS A 293 -11.22 -2.91 5.74
CA CYS A 293 -10.05 -2.27 6.32
C CYS A 293 -9.78 -2.78 7.73
N HIS A 294 -8.57 -2.52 8.25
CA HIS A 294 -8.18 -2.74 9.63
C HIS A 294 -8.01 -1.39 10.34
N GLY A 295 -8.57 -1.26 11.54
CA GLY A 295 -8.45 -0.03 12.33
C GLY A 295 -9.41 0.02 13.52
N GLU A 296 -9.61 1.20 14.07
CA GLU A 296 -10.56 1.38 15.17
C GLU A 296 -11.98 1.65 14.66
N GLU A 297 -12.14 2.18 13.45
CA GLU A 297 -13.44 2.44 12.82
C GLU A 297 -13.28 2.49 11.29
N PRO A 298 -14.39 2.50 10.52
CA PRO A 298 -14.31 2.68 9.07
C PRO A 298 -13.51 3.94 8.69
N PRO A 299 -12.77 3.93 7.57
CA PRO A 299 -11.92 5.04 7.19
C PRO A 299 -12.75 6.29 6.91
N ARG A 300 -12.25 7.45 7.34
CA ARG A 300 -12.84 8.75 6.99
C ARG A 300 -12.89 8.99 5.48
N VAL A 301 -11.89 8.51 4.76
CA VAL A 301 -11.74 8.69 3.32
C VAL A 301 -11.58 7.30 2.68
N PRO A 302 -12.67 6.57 2.40
CA PRO A 302 -12.58 5.21 1.88
C PRO A 302 -11.76 5.08 0.57
N ASP A 303 -11.83 6.10 -0.29
CA ASP A 303 -11.14 6.15 -1.58
C ASP A 303 -9.59 6.20 -1.45
N THR A 304 -9.04 6.39 -0.25
CA THR A 304 -7.59 6.28 0.02
C THR A 304 -7.17 4.88 0.46
N ILE A 305 -8.10 3.92 0.52
CA ILE A 305 -7.82 2.51 0.78
C ILE A 305 -8.09 1.70 -0.49
N CYS A 306 -7.21 0.74 -0.77
CA CYS A 306 -7.42 -0.25 -1.81
C CYS A 306 -7.56 -1.66 -1.22
N ASN A 307 -8.45 -2.47 -1.82
CA ASN A 307 -8.62 -3.88 -1.45
C ASN A 307 -8.04 -4.78 -2.53
N GLY A 308 -6.74 -5.09 -2.38
CA GLY A 308 -6.05 -6.10 -3.15
C GLY A 308 -6.49 -7.51 -2.80
N LEU A 309 -5.96 -8.49 -3.53
CA LEU A 309 -6.18 -9.90 -3.24
C LEU A 309 -4.85 -10.61 -2.97
N TRP A 310 -4.88 -11.56 -2.06
CA TRP A 310 -3.89 -12.61 -1.96
C TRP A 310 -4.64 -13.93 -2.22
N GLU A 311 -4.21 -14.69 -3.21
CA GLU A 311 -4.91 -15.89 -3.68
C GLU A 311 -4.01 -17.11 -3.58
N TYR A 312 -4.58 -18.26 -3.20
CA TYR A 312 -3.94 -19.55 -3.32
C TYR A 312 -4.87 -20.56 -3.99
N ARG A 313 -4.46 -21.05 -5.15
CA ARG A 313 -5.20 -21.99 -6.01
C ARG A 313 -4.30 -23.17 -6.37
N PRO A 314 -4.06 -24.11 -5.43
CA PRO A 314 -3.14 -25.22 -5.66
C PRO A 314 -3.63 -26.16 -6.75
N ASN A 315 -2.69 -26.70 -7.53
CA ASN A 315 -2.97 -27.84 -8.38
C ASN A 315 -3.11 -29.12 -7.55
N LEU A 316 -4.33 -29.65 -7.46
CA LEU A 316 -4.67 -30.84 -6.68
C LEU A 316 -4.48 -32.17 -7.44
N SER A 317 -4.14 -32.14 -8.74
CA SER A 317 -4.02 -33.34 -9.58
C SER A 317 -2.68 -34.08 -9.44
N GLY A 318 -1.70 -33.48 -8.76
CA GLY A 318 -0.37 -34.05 -8.51
C GLY A 318 0.06 -33.85 -7.07
N ASP A 319 1.36 -33.89 -6.78
CA ASP A 319 1.89 -33.72 -5.41
C ASP A 319 2.32 -32.28 -5.09
N VAL A 320 2.27 -31.36 -6.06
CA VAL A 320 2.75 -29.97 -5.87
C VAL A 320 2.02 -29.26 -4.72
N TRP A 321 0.72 -29.50 -4.54
CA TRP A 321 -0.06 -28.90 -3.45
C TRP A 321 0.49 -29.20 -2.05
N ARG A 322 1.22 -30.32 -1.86
CA ARG A 322 1.80 -30.68 -0.56
C ARG A 322 2.86 -29.67 -0.11
N ARG A 323 3.58 -29.04 -1.05
CA ARG A 323 4.55 -27.98 -0.74
C ARG A 323 3.89 -26.77 -0.10
N GLY A 324 2.63 -26.50 -0.47
CA GLY A 324 1.88 -25.38 0.08
C GLY A 324 1.21 -25.67 1.43
N THR A 325 1.42 -26.85 2.03
CA THR A 325 0.76 -27.24 3.29
C THR A 325 1.75 -27.21 4.45
N GLU A 326 1.26 -26.86 5.63
CA GLU A 326 1.95 -27.11 6.91
C GLU A 326 1.96 -28.60 7.25
N GLY A 327 0.93 -29.32 6.82
CA GLY A 327 0.82 -30.75 6.99
C GLY A 327 -0.39 -31.32 6.26
N ALA A 328 -0.25 -32.58 5.85
CA ALA A 328 -1.34 -33.37 5.30
C ALA A 328 -1.26 -34.81 5.81
N GLU A 329 -2.35 -35.31 6.35
CA GLU A 329 -2.45 -36.65 6.96
C GLU A 329 -3.57 -37.43 6.29
N SER A 330 -3.29 -38.67 5.91
CA SER A 330 -4.29 -39.61 5.39
C SER A 330 -5.03 -39.11 4.14
N VAL A 331 -4.31 -38.45 3.22
CA VAL A 331 -4.85 -37.88 1.97
C VAL A 331 -4.21 -38.55 0.75
N LEU A 332 -5.07 -38.99 -0.16
CA LEU A 332 -4.73 -39.56 -1.47
C LEU A 332 -5.13 -38.61 -2.60
N VAL A 333 -4.28 -38.55 -3.62
CA VAL A 333 -4.57 -37.89 -4.90
C VAL A 333 -5.29 -38.89 -5.80
N THR A 334 -6.41 -38.47 -6.39
CA THR A 334 -7.18 -39.26 -7.37
C THR A 334 -7.40 -38.46 -8.65
N ALA A 335 -7.94 -39.10 -9.69
CA ALA A 335 -8.30 -38.42 -10.94
C ALA A 335 -9.33 -37.29 -10.72
N ASP A 336 -10.15 -37.39 -9.67
CA ASP A 336 -11.17 -36.39 -9.34
C ASP A 336 -10.74 -35.52 -8.13
N GLY A 337 -9.44 -35.36 -7.86
CA GLY A 337 -8.93 -34.52 -6.76
C GLY A 337 -8.60 -35.30 -5.48
N LEU A 338 -8.64 -34.64 -4.33
CA LEU A 338 -8.17 -35.17 -3.05
C LEU A 338 -9.28 -35.90 -2.28
N THR A 339 -8.95 -37.06 -1.71
CA THR A 339 -9.83 -37.87 -0.85
C THR A 339 -9.06 -38.40 0.35
N ALA A 340 -9.79 -38.87 1.38
CA ALA A 340 -9.18 -39.59 2.49
C ALA A 340 -8.68 -41.00 2.10
N GLU A 341 -7.66 -41.47 2.80
CA GLU A 341 -7.29 -42.89 2.81
C GLU A 341 -8.43 -43.76 3.35
N ALA A 342 -8.55 -44.99 2.84
CA ALA A 342 -9.65 -45.88 3.21
C ALA A 342 -9.73 -46.11 4.73
N GLY A 343 -10.90 -45.86 5.31
CA GLY A 343 -11.15 -46.02 6.74
C GLY A 343 -10.54 -44.93 7.64
N GLN A 344 -10.00 -43.87 7.06
CA GLN A 344 -9.41 -42.74 7.77
C GLN A 344 -10.15 -41.43 7.43
N THR A 345 -9.81 -40.36 8.16
CA THR A 345 -10.25 -39.00 7.86
C THR A 345 -9.04 -38.22 7.37
N GLY A 346 -9.07 -37.76 6.13
CA GLY A 346 -8.00 -36.94 5.57
C GLY A 346 -8.00 -35.55 6.21
N THR A 347 -6.81 -35.02 6.50
CA THR A 347 -6.66 -33.65 7.00
C THR A 347 -5.58 -32.93 6.23
N ILE A 348 -5.83 -31.67 5.85
CA ILE A 348 -4.86 -30.79 5.20
C ILE A 348 -4.86 -29.47 5.97
N VAL A 349 -3.68 -28.94 6.29
CA VAL A 349 -3.51 -27.64 6.94
C VAL A 349 -2.66 -26.74 6.07
N TRP A 350 -3.16 -25.54 5.78
CA TRP A 350 -2.44 -24.47 5.11
C TRP A 350 -2.20 -23.33 6.09
N LYS A 351 -0.99 -22.77 6.08
CA LYS A 351 -0.70 -21.47 6.69
C LYS A 351 -0.84 -20.40 5.63
N MET A 352 -1.58 -19.36 5.97
CA MET A 352 -1.79 -18.18 5.14
C MET A 352 -1.05 -17.03 5.82
N ALA A 353 -0.10 -16.41 5.14
CA ALA A 353 0.73 -15.35 5.71
C ALA A 353 0.97 -14.24 4.67
N SER A 354 0.80 -12.99 5.09
CA SER A 354 0.98 -11.82 4.22
C SER A 354 1.54 -10.63 4.98
N PRO A 355 2.47 -9.86 4.39
CA PRO A 355 2.90 -8.57 4.96
C PRO A 355 1.74 -7.56 4.96
N TYR A 356 0.79 -7.68 4.03
CA TYR A 356 -0.46 -6.93 4.07
C TYR A 356 -1.42 -7.54 5.09
N VAL A 357 -2.20 -6.69 5.76
CA VAL A 357 -3.22 -7.16 6.71
C VAL A 357 -4.41 -7.77 5.97
N PHE A 358 -4.84 -8.96 6.40
CA PHE A 358 -6.06 -9.60 5.94
C PHE A 358 -7.28 -8.88 6.50
N VAL A 359 -8.17 -8.44 5.62
CA VAL A 359 -9.40 -7.67 5.95
C VAL A 359 -10.67 -8.33 5.39
N GLY A 360 -10.55 -9.57 4.94
CA GLY A 360 -11.64 -10.38 4.42
C GLY A 360 -11.12 -11.65 3.77
N GLY A 361 -12.05 -12.50 3.36
CA GLY A 361 -11.70 -13.65 2.55
C GLY A 361 -12.85 -14.57 2.26
N ARG A 362 -12.60 -15.52 1.36
CA ARG A 362 -13.55 -16.55 0.97
C ARG A 362 -12.83 -17.82 0.52
N LEU A 363 -13.58 -18.91 0.53
CA LEU A 363 -13.21 -20.20 -0.01
C LEU A 363 -14.05 -20.49 -1.26
N GLU A 364 -13.36 -20.89 -2.31
CA GLU A 364 -13.93 -21.41 -3.54
C GLU A 364 -13.56 -22.90 -3.58
N ALA A 365 -14.43 -23.77 -3.09
CA ALA A 365 -14.15 -25.21 -2.97
C ALA A 365 -15.19 -26.04 -3.71
N ASP A 366 -14.71 -26.95 -4.56
CA ASP A 366 -15.54 -27.90 -5.28
C ASP A 366 -15.37 -29.32 -4.71
N GLY A 367 -16.42 -30.12 -4.85
CA GLY A 367 -16.47 -31.50 -4.39
C GLY A 367 -17.35 -31.70 -3.14
N PRO A 368 -17.87 -32.92 -2.93
CA PRO A 368 -18.78 -33.21 -1.84
C PRO A 368 -18.07 -33.36 -0.48
N GLY A 369 -18.68 -32.83 0.58
CA GLY A 369 -18.42 -33.25 1.96
C GLY A 369 -17.14 -32.72 2.61
N ALA A 370 -16.32 -31.95 1.92
CA ALA A 370 -15.17 -31.26 2.51
C ALA A 370 -15.62 -30.27 3.59
N GLN A 371 -14.88 -30.22 4.70
CA GLN A 371 -15.20 -29.35 5.84
C GLN A 371 -14.00 -28.45 6.16
N PHE A 372 -14.28 -27.18 6.46
CA PHE A 372 -13.23 -26.19 6.72
C PHE A 372 -13.27 -25.67 8.15
N ALA A 373 -12.09 -25.40 8.70
CA ALA A 373 -11.91 -24.74 9.97
C ALA A 373 -10.74 -23.75 9.93
N LEU A 374 -10.87 -22.63 10.63
CA LEU A 374 -9.86 -21.60 10.77
C LEU A 374 -9.24 -21.64 12.17
N SER A 375 -7.96 -21.30 12.27
CA SER A 375 -7.25 -21.11 13.54
C SER A 375 -6.29 -19.92 13.47
N TRP A 376 -6.17 -19.18 14.58
CA TRP A 376 -5.21 -18.08 14.70
C TRP A 376 -3.85 -18.51 15.27
N ASP A 377 -3.78 -19.68 15.91
CA ASP A 377 -2.62 -20.17 16.65
C ASP A 377 -2.20 -21.60 16.25
N GLY A 378 -2.92 -22.21 15.31
CA GLY A 378 -2.75 -23.60 14.86
C GLY A 378 -3.28 -24.65 15.86
N LYS A 379 -3.88 -24.23 16.98
CA LYS A 379 -4.29 -25.12 18.08
C LYS A 379 -5.79 -25.08 18.30
N GLU A 380 -6.37 -23.88 18.40
CA GLU A 380 -7.81 -23.69 18.56
C GLU A 380 -8.47 -23.51 17.20
N TRP A 381 -9.43 -24.39 16.88
CA TRP A 381 -10.05 -24.46 15.56
C TRP A 381 -11.53 -24.13 15.63
N GLN A 382 -11.96 -23.16 14.84
CA GLN A 382 -13.37 -22.82 14.63
C GLN A 382 -13.82 -23.28 13.26
N ARG A 383 -14.98 -23.94 13.17
CA ARG A 383 -15.56 -24.34 11.88
C ARG A 383 -15.99 -23.10 11.11
N VAL A 384 -15.72 -23.07 9.81
CA VAL A 384 -16.04 -21.94 8.94
C VAL A 384 -16.83 -22.37 7.71
N GLY A 385 -17.56 -21.42 7.13
CA GLY A 385 -18.20 -21.57 5.82
C GLY A 385 -17.26 -21.19 4.68
N THR A 386 -17.85 -20.88 3.52
CA THR A 386 -17.11 -20.36 2.36
C THR A 386 -16.88 -18.85 2.43
N ASP A 387 -17.69 -18.10 3.18
CA ASP A 387 -17.43 -16.70 3.49
C ASP A 387 -16.63 -16.63 4.78
N LEU A 388 -15.49 -15.93 4.75
CA LEU A 388 -14.59 -15.75 5.89
C LEU A 388 -14.58 -14.31 6.41
N ASP A 389 -15.35 -13.40 5.83
CA ASP A 389 -15.28 -11.96 6.14
C ASP A 389 -15.52 -11.65 7.63
N GLU A 390 -16.42 -12.39 8.28
CA GLU A 390 -16.72 -12.21 9.71
C GLU A 390 -15.51 -12.47 10.63
N HIS A 391 -14.49 -13.18 10.14
CA HIS A 391 -13.27 -13.48 10.88
C HIS A 391 -12.20 -12.39 10.76
N PHE A 392 -12.37 -11.43 9.86
CA PHE A 392 -11.47 -10.30 9.64
C PHE A 392 -12.19 -8.96 9.91
N PRO A 393 -12.69 -8.72 11.13
CA PRO A 393 -13.39 -7.49 11.46
C PRO A 393 -12.44 -6.29 11.42
N ILE A 394 -12.99 -5.10 11.18
CA ILE A 394 -12.24 -3.83 11.20
C ILE A 394 -11.48 -3.68 12.53
N LYS A 395 -12.18 -3.91 13.64
CA LYS A 395 -11.65 -3.81 15.00
C LYS A 395 -11.04 -5.13 15.46
N GLY A 396 -9.85 -5.07 16.01
CA GLY A 396 -9.18 -6.21 16.63
C GLY A 396 -7.67 -6.12 16.47
N PRO A 397 -6.95 -7.22 16.72
CA PRO A 397 -5.55 -7.31 16.32
C PRO A 397 -5.42 -7.44 14.80
N ALA A 398 -4.43 -6.76 14.20
CA ALA A 398 -4.08 -6.93 12.80
C ALA A 398 -3.81 -8.41 12.48
N ARG A 399 -4.47 -8.95 11.45
CA ARG A 399 -4.32 -10.34 11.03
C ARG A 399 -3.36 -10.44 9.84
N HIS A 400 -2.14 -10.88 10.11
CA HIS A 400 -1.13 -11.18 9.07
C HIS A 400 -0.96 -12.67 8.82
N GLU A 401 -1.50 -13.51 9.70
CA GLU A 401 -1.38 -14.96 9.66
C GLU A 401 -2.66 -15.62 10.14
N TYR A 402 -3.03 -16.72 9.51
CA TYR A 402 -3.97 -17.70 10.03
C TYR A 402 -3.70 -19.09 9.42
N TYR A 403 -4.30 -20.12 10.03
CA TYR A 403 -4.27 -21.48 9.51
C TYR A 403 -5.66 -21.87 9.02
N LEU A 404 -5.74 -22.46 7.83
CA LEU A 404 -6.94 -23.09 7.31
C LEU A 404 -6.76 -24.60 7.31
N LYS A 405 -7.73 -25.32 7.85
CA LYS A 405 -7.76 -26.79 7.83
C LYS A 405 -8.92 -27.27 6.98
N CYS A 406 -8.65 -28.17 6.04
CA CYS A 406 -9.65 -28.98 5.37
C CYS A 406 -9.66 -30.39 5.99
N THR A 407 -10.84 -30.85 6.35
CA THR A 407 -11.10 -32.22 6.77
C THR A 407 -11.91 -32.92 5.69
N LEU A 408 -11.48 -34.12 5.30
CA LEU A 408 -12.12 -35.01 4.34
C LEU A 408 -12.60 -36.27 5.08
N PRO A 409 -13.86 -36.31 5.56
CA PRO A 409 -14.47 -37.53 6.07
C PRO A 409 -14.60 -38.63 5.00
N ASP A 410 -15.04 -39.82 5.41
CA ASP A 410 -15.32 -40.91 4.46
C ASP A 410 -16.34 -40.46 3.39
N GLY A 411 -16.00 -40.72 2.12
CA GLY A 411 -16.76 -40.29 0.96
C GLY A 411 -16.65 -38.80 0.58
N ALA A 412 -15.91 -37.98 1.35
CA ALA A 412 -15.67 -36.59 1.00
C ALA A 412 -14.54 -36.43 -0.02
N ARG A 413 -14.61 -35.36 -0.81
CA ARG A 413 -13.66 -35.08 -1.88
C ARG A 413 -13.47 -33.57 -2.05
N LEU A 414 -12.23 -33.17 -2.34
CA LEU A 414 -11.88 -31.81 -2.72
C LEU A 414 -11.35 -31.82 -4.16
N GLU A 415 -12.19 -31.37 -5.09
CA GLU A 415 -11.91 -31.36 -6.53
C GLU A 415 -11.11 -30.12 -6.93
N ALA A 416 -11.44 -28.98 -6.34
CA ALA A 416 -10.73 -27.71 -6.53
C ALA A 416 -10.77 -26.88 -5.26
N LEU A 417 -9.78 -26.01 -5.08
CA LEU A 417 -9.69 -25.07 -3.97
C LEU A 417 -9.14 -23.73 -4.43
N GLY A 418 -9.79 -22.66 -4.03
CA GLY A 418 -9.28 -21.29 -4.01
C GLY A 418 -9.44 -20.72 -2.62
N ILE A 419 -8.33 -20.36 -1.97
CA ILE A 419 -8.34 -19.53 -0.77
C ILE A 419 -8.07 -18.11 -1.23
N VAL A 420 -9.03 -17.21 -1.10
CA VAL A 420 -8.90 -15.83 -1.57
C VAL A 420 -9.08 -14.88 -0.40
N ASN A 421 -8.06 -14.11 -0.09
CA ASN A 421 -8.08 -13.11 0.97
C ASN A 421 -8.12 -11.70 0.39
N ASP A 422 -8.96 -10.84 0.96
CA ASP A 422 -8.87 -9.41 0.74
C ASP A 422 -7.75 -8.86 1.64
N VAL A 423 -6.86 -8.06 1.05
CA VAL A 423 -5.77 -7.40 1.77
C VAL A 423 -5.89 -5.89 1.64
N GLN A 424 -5.58 -5.17 2.72
CA GLN A 424 -5.57 -3.71 2.69
C GLN A 424 -4.26 -3.19 2.07
N MET A 425 -4.38 -2.25 1.15
CA MET A 425 -3.24 -1.62 0.48
C MET A 425 -3.39 -0.10 0.46
N ALA A 426 -2.27 0.58 0.57
CA ALA A 426 -2.17 2.02 0.38
C ALA A 426 -1.89 2.33 -1.11
N PRO A 427 -2.82 3.01 -1.82
CA PRO A 427 -2.72 3.26 -3.25
C PRO A 427 -1.48 4.03 -3.73
N ALA A 428 -0.83 4.81 -2.86
CA ALA A 428 0.35 5.60 -3.22
C ALA A 428 1.58 4.72 -3.52
N ALA A 429 1.68 3.55 -2.88
CA ALA A 429 2.79 2.60 -3.02
C ALA A 429 2.50 1.44 -4.00
N MET A 430 1.40 1.51 -4.75
CA MET A 430 1.08 0.49 -5.75
C MET A 430 1.82 0.77 -7.07
N PRO A 431 2.11 -0.26 -7.89
CA PRO A 431 2.84 -0.10 -9.16
C PRO A 431 1.95 0.51 -10.27
N ALA A 432 1.44 1.73 -10.04
CA ALA A 432 0.52 2.43 -10.92
C ALA A 432 1.16 2.85 -12.25
N MET A 433 0.42 2.69 -13.34
CA MET A 433 0.72 3.32 -14.62
C MET A 433 0.22 4.77 -14.65
N VAL A 434 0.97 5.60 -15.36
CA VAL A 434 0.58 6.95 -15.79
C VAL A 434 0.46 6.99 -17.31
N LEU A 435 -0.10 8.05 -17.86
CA LEU A 435 -0.22 8.25 -19.30
C LEU A 435 1.15 8.18 -19.99
N GLY A 436 1.23 7.45 -21.11
CA GLY A 436 2.46 7.25 -21.87
C GLY A 436 3.22 5.98 -21.50
N GLU A 437 4.55 6.03 -21.59
CA GLU A 437 5.42 4.88 -21.39
C GLU A 437 5.69 4.62 -19.90
N ASN A 438 5.46 3.39 -19.45
CA ASN A 438 5.73 2.95 -18.08
C ASN A 438 6.73 1.80 -18.09
N GLY A 439 7.92 2.03 -17.53
CA GLY A 439 8.91 0.99 -17.29
C GLY A 439 8.59 0.22 -16.01
N PHE A 440 8.70 -1.10 -16.09
CA PHE A 440 8.52 -2.01 -14.97
C PHE A 440 9.75 -2.88 -14.78
N VAL A 441 10.10 -3.12 -13.52
CA VAL A 441 11.16 -4.04 -13.13
C VAL A 441 10.58 -5.05 -12.14
N TYR A 442 10.44 -6.29 -12.58
CA TYR A 442 10.18 -7.41 -11.69
C TYR A 442 11.49 -7.90 -11.08
N THR A 443 11.47 -8.18 -9.78
CA THR A 443 12.58 -8.83 -9.07
C THR A 443 12.09 -9.87 -8.07
N ASP A 444 12.91 -10.87 -7.80
CA ASP A 444 12.71 -11.84 -6.72
C ASP A 444 14.05 -12.30 -6.10
N ASP A 445 14.00 -13.07 -5.01
CA ASP A 445 15.16 -13.64 -4.31
C ASP A 445 15.25 -15.16 -4.44
N THR A 446 14.47 -15.76 -5.34
CA THR A 446 14.40 -17.22 -5.51
C THR A 446 15.75 -17.78 -5.99
N GLU A 447 16.18 -18.89 -5.40
CA GLU A 447 17.28 -19.68 -5.94
C GLU A 447 16.74 -20.74 -6.91
N GLY A 448 17.28 -20.85 -8.12
CA GLY A 448 16.91 -21.92 -9.07
C GLY A 448 15.86 -21.55 -10.13
N GLU A 449 14.92 -22.44 -10.41
CA GLU A 449 13.89 -22.20 -11.43
C GLU A 449 12.71 -21.41 -10.84
N ARG A 450 12.08 -20.57 -11.67
CA ARG A 450 10.87 -19.81 -11.35
C ARG A 450 10.08 -19.57 -12.62
N GLU A 451 8.77 -19.49 -12.49
CA GLU A 451 7.88 -19.09 -13.57
C GLU A 451 6.82 -18.16 -12.98
N VAL A 452 6.89 -16.89 -13.35
CA VAL A 452 5.99 -15.85 -12.85
C VAL A 452 5.27 -15.19 -14.01
N ARG A 453 3.95 -15.10 -13.89
CA ARG A 453 3.11 -14.33 -14.81
C ARG A 453 2.72 -13.02 -14.16
N ILE A 454 2.93 -11.92 -14.88
CA ILE A 454 2.49 -10.59 -14.46
C ILE A 454 1.42 -10.10 -15.43
N THR A 455 0.23 -9.82 -14.91
CA THR A 455 -0.91 -9.36 -15.73
C THR A 455 -1.36 -7.98 -15.30
N HIS A 456 -1.30 -7.02 -16.21
CA HIS A 456 -1.81 -5.66 -16.04
C HIS A 456 -3.19 -5.51 -16.65
N HIS A 457 -4.07 -4.78 -15.97
CA HIS A 457 -5.36 -4.34 -16.47
C HIS A 457 -5.56 -2.84 -16.21
N TRP A 458 -5.96 -2.10 -17.24
CA TRP A 458 -6.24 -0.68 -17.14
C TRP A 458 -7.35 -0.24 -18.10
N VAL A 459 -7.78 1.00 -17.95
CA VAL A 459 -8.76 1.65 -18.81
C VAL A 459 -8.16 2.93 -19.39
N GLU A 460 -8.25 3.09 -20.70
CA GLU A 460 -7.86 4.31 -21.41
C GLU A 460 -9.10 5.18 -21.64
N ARG A 461 -9.00 6.46 -21.25
CA ARG A 461 -10.05 7.47 -21.48
C ARG A 461 -9.55 8.57 -22.40
N SER A 462 -10.32 8.87 -23.43
CA SER A 462 -10.05 9.95 -24.40
C SER A 462 -11.12 11.03 -24.47
N THR A 463 -12.23 10.86 -23.73
CA THR A 463 -13.36 11.80 -23.67
C THR A 463 -13.04 13.02 -22.81
N THR A 464 -12.36 12.83 -21.68
CA THR A 464 -11.85 13.90 -20.83
C THR A 464 -10.48 14.34 -21.30
N ARG A 465 -10.28 15.63 -21.56
CA ARG A 465 -8.97 16.19 -21.95
C ARG A 465 -8.52 17.22 -20.92
N PRO A 466 -7.24 17.22 -20.51
CA PRO A 466 -6.70 18.33 -19.74
C PRO A 466 -6.82 19.63 -20.57
N PRO A 467 -6.91 20.79 -19.91
CA PRO A 467 -6.84 22.07 -20.61
C PRO A 467 -5.55 22.16 -21.41
N GLU A 468 -5.58 22.89 -22.53
CA GLU A 468 -4.37 23.14 -23.31
C GLU A 468 -3.38 23.94 -22.45
N ALA A 469 -2.10 23.60 -22.55
CA ALA A 469 -1.06 24.37 -21.88
C ALA A 469 -1.09 25.82 -22.40
N PRO A 470 -1.01 26.84 -21.52
CA PRO A 470 -0.88 28.22 -21.96
C PRO A 470 0.33 28.39 -22.89
N ALA A 471 0.15 29.09 -24.01
CA ALA A 471 1.22 29.25 -25.02
C ALA A 471 2.45 30.01 -24.48
N ALA A 472 2.26 30.89 -23.50
CA ALA A 472 3.31 31.58 -22.76
C ALA A 472 2.73 32.15 -21.45
N SER A 473 3.59 32.39 -20.46
CA SER A 473 3.23 33.17 -19.29
C SER A 473 2.96 34.63 -19.69
N LEU A 474 1.75 35.11 -19.41
CA LEU A 474 1.35 36.48 -19.72
C LEU A 474 1.85 37.46 -18.66
N PHE A 475 1.71 37.09 -17.38
CA PHE A 475 2.17 37.90 -16.25
C PHE A 475 2.35 37.06 -14.96
N PRO A 476 3.47 37.22 -14.23
CA PRO A 476 4.70 37.78 -14.76
C PRO A 476 5.16 36.92 -15.95
N ARG A 477 5.93 37.52 -16.87
CA ARG A 477 6.61 36.72 -17.91
C ARG A 477 7.55 35.72 -17.24
N ASP A 478 7.97 34.71 -17.97
CA ASP A 478 8.97 33.76 -17.49
C ASP A 478 10.25 34.50 -17.04
N GLY A 479 10.72 34.19 -15.83
CA GLY A 479 11.80 34.93 -15.14
C GLY A 479 11.47 36.37 -14.70
N GLY A 480 10.21 36.81 -14.83
CA GLY A 480 9.75 38.14 -14.44
C GLY A 480 9.42 38.26 -12.96
N THR A 481 9.52 39.48 -12.43
CA THR A 481 9.14 39.81 -11.05
C THR A 481 7.73 40.39 -11.00
N SER A 482 6.99 40.11 -9.93
CA SER A 482 5.72 40.76 -9.62
C SER A 482 5.78 41.34 -8.21
N ASP A 483 5.15 42.50 -8.02
CA ASP A 483 4.95 43.08 -6.70
C ASP A 483 3.69 42.47 -6.07
N GLY A 484 3.78 42.01 -4.82
CA GLY A 484 2.65 41.41 -4.07
C GLY A 484 2.71 39.89 -3.92
N THR A 485 1.93 39.37 -2.97
CA THR A 485 1.83 37.93 -2.64
C THR A 485 0.53 37.29 -3.12
N ASP A 486 -0.43 38.10 -3.59
CA ASP A 486 -1.72 37.64 -4.11
C ASP A 486 -1.63 37.39 -5.61
N PHE A 487 -1.60 36.11 -5.99
CA PHE A 487 -1.60 35.68 -7.38
C PHE A 487 -2.94 35.02 -7.73
N ALA A 488 -3.49 35.35 -8.90
CA ALA A 488 -4.58 34.61 -9.51
C ALA A 488 -4.02 33.76 -10.65
N PHE A 489 -4.08 32.44 -10.51
CA PHE A 489 -3.75 31.53 -11.60
C PHE A 489 -4.94 31.49 -12.58
N GLN A 490 -4.66 31.76 -13.86
CA GLN A 490 -5.63 31.70 -14.95
C GLN A 490 -5.00 30.89 -16.09
N TRP A 491 -5.73 29.88 -16.58
CA TRP A 491 -5.32 29.03 -17.69
C TRP A 491 -6.42 28.94 -18.73
#